data_AF-A0A850F3X3-F1
#
_entry.id   AF-A0A850F3X3-F1
#
_cell.length_a   1.000
_cell.length_b   1.000
_cell.length_c   1.000
_cell.angle_alpha   90.00
_cell.angle_beta   90.00
_cell.angle_gamma   90.00
#
_symmetry.space_group_name_H-M   'P 1'
#
loop_
_entity.id
_entity.type
_entity.pdbx_description
1 polymer ?
#
loop_
_entity_poly.entity_id
_entity_poly.type
_entity_poly.pdbx_seq_one_letter_code
_entity_poly.pdbx_strand_id
1 'polypeptide(L)' 'MMLEDYPLIGVSEEDKTRRRVLAVAAALEIIKASVAAPNAYAGRDKLSKDIEYTRDKIGELADAIQAALEGPEQP' A
#
# COMPACT_ATOMS: atom_id res chain seq x y z
N MET A 1 7.03 -42.86 -5.78
CA MET A 1 7.31 -41.52 -5.21
C MET A 1 6.26 -40.59 -5.80
N MET A 2 5.34 -40.07 -4.98
CA MET A 2 4.15 -39.31 -5.38
C MET A 2 4.44 -37.80 -5.36
N LEU A 3 3.61 -37.02 -6.04
CA LEU A 3 3.65 -35.55 -6.19
C LEU A 3 3.59 -34.76 -4.86
N GLU A 4 3.51 -35.47 -3.74
CA GLU A 4 3.40 -34.99 -2.36
C GLU A 4 4.74 -34.49 -1.79
N ASP A 5 5.86 -34.76 -2.46
CA ASP A 5 7.22 -34.34 -2.07
C ASP A 5 7.66 -33.01 -2.73
N TYR A 6 6.73 -32.29 -3.36
CA TYR A 6 7.03 -30.95 -3.88
C TYR A 6 7.05 -29.96 -2.71
N PRO A 7 8.17 -29.29 -2.40
CA PRO A 7 8.19 -28.25 -1.41
C PRO A 7 7.19 -27.17 -1.84
N LEU A 8 6.14 -26.98 -1.03
CA LEU A 8 5.19 -25.89 -1.17
C LEU A 8 6.00 -24.59 -1.18
N ILE A 9 6.13 -24.03 -2.38
CA ILE A 9 6.98 -22.88 -2.66
C ILE A 9 6.50 -21.73 -1.77
N GLY A 10 7.35 -21.35 -0.83
CA GLY A 10 7.19 -20.14 -0.03
C GLY A 10 7.06 -18.92 -0.93
N VAL A 11 6.37 -17.88 -0.44
CA VAL A 11 6.13 -16.64 -1.17
C VAL A 11 7.43 -16.17 -1.83
N SER A 12 7.48 -16.20 -3.17
CA SER A 12 8.68 -15.80 -3.90
C SER A 12 8.98 -14.32 -3.67
N GLU A 13 10.23 -13.89 -3.79
CA GLU A 13 10.57 -12.46 -3.72
C GLU A 13 9.83 -11.64 -4.80
N GLU A 14 9.50 -12.27 -5.93
CA GLU A 14 8.66 -11.69 -6.97
C GLU A 14 7.22 -11.48 -6.48
N ASP A 15 6.63 -12.44 -5.76
CA ASP A 15 5.30 -12.31 -5.17
C ASP A 15 5.24 -11.22 -4.09
N LYS A 16 6.27 -11.14 -3.23
CA LYS A 16 6.38 -10.07 -2.22
C LYS A 16 6.46 -8.69 -2.88
N THR A 17 7.31 -8.57 -3.91
CA THR A 17 7.45 -7.34 -4.69
C THR A 17 6.13 -6.97 -5.37
N ARG A 18 5.45 -7.94 -5.98
CA ARG A 18 4.16 -7.71 -6.65
C ARG A 18 3.09 -7.24 -5.67
N ARG A 19 2.98 -7.87 -4.50
CA ARG A 19 2.04 -7.45 -3.45
C ARG A 19 2.34 -6.04 -2.97
N ARG A 20 3.61 -5.72 -2.74
CA ARG A 20 4.03 -4.38 -2.35
C ARG A 20 3.66 -3.32 -3.40
N VAL A 21 3.89 -3.59 -4.68
CA VAL A 21 3.50 -2.68 -5.77
C VAL A 21 1.99 -2.45 -5.79
N LEU A 22 1.19 -3.50 -5.56
CA LEU A 22 -0.27 -3.38 -5.47
C LEU A 22 -0.70 -2.53 -4.26
N ALA A 23 -0.07 -2.71 -3.10
CA ALA A 23 -0.36 -1.90 -1.91
C ALA A 23 -0.01 -0.42 -2.13
N VAL A 24 1.13 -0.12 -2.76
CA VAL A 24 1.52 1.25 -3.11
C VAL A 24 0.56 1.86 -4.14
N ALA A 25 0.13 1.09 -5.15
CA ALA A 25 -0.87 1.55 -6.12
C ALA A 25 -2.21 1.88 -5.44
N ALA A 26 -2.66 1.03 -4.52
CA ALA A 26 -3.87 1.29 -3.75
C ALA A 26 -3.74 2.54 -2.86
N ALA A 27 -2.59 2.72 -2.19
CA ALA A 27 -2.30 3.92 -1.40
C ALA A 27 -2.34 5.20 -2.28
N LEU A 28 -1.77 5.16 -3.48
CA LEU A 28 -1.81 6.28 -4.43
C LEU A 28 -3.23 6.66 -4.82
N GLU A 29 -4.08 5.68 -5.11
CA GLU A 29 -5.47 5.96 -5.49
C GLU A 29 -6.28 6.57 -4.33
N ILE A 30 -6.09 6.08 -3.10
CA ILE A 30 -6.72 6.66 -1.90
C ILE A 30 -6.26 8.11 -1.70
N ILE A 31 -4.95 8.35 -1.82
CA ILE A 31 -4.40 9.69 -1.67
C ILE A 31 -4.95 10.63 -2.74
N LYS A 32 -4.94 10.22 -4.02
CA LYS A 32 -5.50 11.01 -5.12
C LYS A 32 -6.96 11.38 -4.86
N ALA A 33 -7.78 10.43 -4.40
CA ALA A 33 -9.16 10.71 -4.02
C ALA A 33 -9.26 11.70 -2.85
N SER A 34 -8.38 11.56 -1.85
CA SER A 34 -8.34 12.42 -0.66
C SER A 34 -7.95 13.86 -1.00
N VAL A 35 -6.91 14.07 -1.81
CA VAL A 35 -6.47 15.42 -2.19
C VAL A 35 -7.41 16.11 -3.18
N ALA A 36 -8.11 15.34 -4.02
CA ALA A 36 -9.15 15.83 -4.91
C ALA A 36 -10.46 16.20 -4.17
N ALA A 37 -10.70 15.62 -2.99
CA ALA A 37 -11.89 15.90 -2.20
C ALA A 37 -11.91 17.37 -1.73
N PRO A 38 -13.05 18.07 -1.86
CA PRO A 38 -13.23 19.37 -1.24
C PRO A 38 -13.04 19.26 0.28
N ASN A 39 -12.25 20.15 0.86
CA ASN A 39 -12.09 20.25 2.31
C ASN A 39 -12.17 21.72 2.74
N ALA A 40 -12.21 21.97 4.06
CA ALA A 40 -12.35 23.31 4.61
C ALA A 40 -11.12 24.22 4.37
N TYR A 41 -10.01 23.66 3.88
CA TYR A 41 -8.76 24.39 3.67
C TYR A 41 -8.62 24.85 2.21
N ALA A 42 -8.91 26.12 1.96
CA ALA A 42 -8.79 26.75 0.63
C ALA A 42 -7.53 27.63 0.48
N GLY A 43 -6.48 27.38 1.26
CA GLY A 43 -5.22 28.12 1.19
C GLY A 43 -4.51 27.96 -0.16
N ARG A 44 -3.75 28.98 -0.60
CA ARG A 44 -2.96 28.95 -1.85
C ARG A 44 -1.91 27.82 -1.87
N ASP A 45 -1.51 27.35 -0.70
CA ASP A 45 -0.54 26.30 -0.45
C ASP A 45 -1.18 24.91 -0.26
N LYS A 46 -2.51 24.77 -0.42
CA LYS A 46 -3.21 23.47 -0.28
C LYS A 46 -2.51 22.38 -1.08
N LEU A 47 -2.22 22.65 -2.36
CA LEU A 47 -1.59 21.67 -3.24
C LEU A 47 -0.19 21.26 -2.74
N SER A 48 0.63 22.22 -2.29
CA SER A 48 1.96 21.91 -1.75
C SER A 48 1.87 21.05 -0.49
N LYS A 49 0.95 21.39 0.43
CA LYS A 49 0.71 20.60 1.65
C LYS A 49 0.22 19.19 1.35
N ASP A 50 -0.71 19.07 0.42
CA ASP A 50 -1.24 17.80 -0.05
C ASP A 50 -0.14 16.90 -0.63
N ILE A 51 0.76 17.47 -1.45
CA ILE A 51 1.91 16.76 -2.03
C ILE A 51 2.94 16.36 -0.97
N GLU A 52 3.30 17.27 -0.06
CA GLU A 52 4.26 17.00 1.01
C GLU A 52 3.76 15.90 1.94
N TYR A 53 2.50 16.01 2.39
CA TYR A 53 1.89 15.01 3.26
C TYR A 53 1.79 13.65 2.57
N THR A 54 1.44 13.63 1.28
CA THR A 54 1.44 12.42 0.45
C THR A 54 2.81 11.75 0.41
N ARG A 55 3.85 12.51 0.07
CA ARG A 55 5.23 12.01 -0.02
C ARG A 55 5.66 11.36 1.30
N ASP A 56 5.32 11.99 2.41
CA ASP A 56 5.78 11.57 3.74
C ASP A 56 4.97 10.37 4.28
N LYS A 57 3.74 10.16 3.81
CA LYS A 57 2.79 9.17 4.38
C LYS A 57 2.39 8.01 3.47
N ILE A 58 2.73 8.07 2.18
CA ILE A 58 2.41 6.99 1.24
C ILE A 58 2.97 5.63 1.65
N GLY A 59 4.18 5.58 2.21
CA GLY A 59 4.81 4.34 2.68
C GLY A 59 4.03 3.72 3.84
N GLU A 60 3.70 4.52 4.86
CA GLU A 60 2.92 4.09 6.03
C GLU A 60 1.54 3.55 5.62
N LEU A 61 0.86 4.22 4.68
CA LEU A 61 -0.43 3.77 4.18
C LEU A 61 -0.31 2.46 3.39
N ALA A 62 0.72 2.34 2.54
CA ALA A 62 0.97 1.11 1.81
C ALA A 62 1.32 -0.06 2.73
N ASP A 63 2.06 0.18 3.83
CA ASP A 63 2.36 -0.83 4.85
C ASP A 63 1.09 -1.30 5.56
N ALA A 64 0.22 -0.37 5.95
CA ALA A 64 -1.06 -0.69 6.58
C ALA A 64 -1.98 -1.52 5.66
N ILE A 65 -2.03 -1.17 4.37
CA ILE A 65 -2.78 -1.94 3.37
C ILE A 65 -2.19 -3.34 3.21
N GLN A 66 -0.86 -3.45 3.10
CA GLN A 66 -0.18 -4.74 2.97
C GLN A 66 -0.45 -5.64 4.18
N ALA A 67 -0.33 -5.11 5.39
CA ALA A 67 -0.62 -5.84 6.63
C ALA A 67 -2.08 -6.32 6.70
N ALA A 68 -3.03 -5.48 6.28
CA ALA A 68 -4.44 -5.86 6.24
C ALA A 68 -4.72 -7.00 5.22
N LEU A 69 -3.97 -7.05 4.12
CA LEU A 69 -4.07 -8.10 3.09
C LEU A 69 -3.42 -9.42 3.50
N GLU A 70 -2.32 -9.34 4.26
CA GLU A 70 -1.62 -10.53 4.76
C GLU A 70 -2.36 -11.18 5.93
N GLY A 71 -3.25 -10.44 6.59
CA GLY A 71 -4.02 -10.90 7.74
C GLY A 71 -3.20 -10.88 9.03
N PRO A 72 -3.82 -11.11 10.20
CA PRO A 72 -3.06 -11.24 11.44
C PRO A 72 -2.11 -12.42 11.30
N GLU A 73 -0.80 -12.18 11.43
CA GLU A 73 0.18 -13.26 11.62
C GLU A 73 -0.37 -14.19 12.71
N GLN A 74 -0.68 -15.45 12.34
CA GLN A 74 -0.98 -16.47 13.33
C GLN A 74 0.32 -16.73 14.10
N PRO A 75 0.29 -16.70 15.44
CA PRO A 75 1.46 -16.99 16.27
C PRO A 75 1.99 -18.41 16.08
#